data_AF-A0A2H5XZ69-F1
#
_entry.id   AF-A0A2H5XZ69-F1
#
_cell.length_a   1.000
_cell.length_b   1.000
_cell.length_c   1.000
_cell.angle_alpha   90.00
_cell.angle_beta   90.00
_cell.angle_gamma   90.00
#
_symmetry.space_group_name_H-M   'P 1'
#
loop_
_entity.id
_entity.type
_entity.pdbx_description
1 polymer ?
#
loop_
_entity_poly.entity_id
_entity_poly.type
_entity_poly.pdbx_seq_one_letter_code
_entity_poly.pdbx_strand_id
1 'polypeptide(L)'
;MSHIQRCSPMQRWMLVAGLSAIVLGVLSVVAQQNLAHTIRYPKGYRSWTHVKTAILHPGHPLYNDFGGIHHVYANDKAARALQQNAKKFPDGSILVFDLLEAPTENNATGEGKRKVLAVMVKDSKRFRETDGWGYAAFAEGNPQKQIVTDMKTACHNCHAGQAHRDYVFSEWRP
;
A
#
# COMPACT_ATOMS: atom_id res chain seq x y z
N MET A 1 -8.47 61.02 32.05
CA MET A 1 -7.88 60.04 32.98
C MET A 1 -8.05 58.65 32.37
N SER A 2 -7.08 58.19 31.58
CA SER A 2 -7.12 56.85 30.97
C SER A 2 -6.16 55.93 31.72
N HIS A 3 -6.73 55.01 32.50
CA HIS A 3 -5.97 53.94 33.16
C HIS A 3 -5.53 52.92 32.10
N ILE A 4 -4.25 52.96 31.72
CA ILE A 4 -3.60 51.90 30.94
C ILE A 4 -3.30 50.76 31.92
N GLN A 5 -4.10 49.70 31.88
CA GLN A 5 -3.81 48.44 32.57
C GLN A 5 -2.54 47.83 31.98
N ARG A 6 -1.42 47.94 32.73
CA ARG A 6 -0.17 47.24 32.43
C ARG A 6 -0.38 45.75 32.75
N CYS A 7 -0.50 44.92 31.71
CA CYS A 7 -0.43 43.47 31.86
C CYS A 7 0.93 43.09 32.45
N SER A 8 0.94 42.26 33.50
CA SER A 8 2.16 41.83 34.19
C SER A 8 3.01 40.92 33.29
N PRO A 9 4.35 40.95 33.41
CA PRO A 9 5.24 40.17 32.56
C PRO A 9 4.96 38.65 32.65
N MET A 10 4.44 38.13 33.78
CA MET A 10 4.14 36.70 33.95
C MET A 10 3.09 36.17 32.96
N GLN A 11 2.12 36.98 32.54
CA GLN A 11 1.06 36.55 31.63
C GLN A 11 1.56 36.33 30.19
N ARG A 12 2.67 36.97 29.81
CA ARG A 12 3.34 36.77 28.51
C ARG A 12 4.09 35.44 28.42
N TRP A 13 4.65 34.95 29.53
CA TRP A 13 5.39 33.69 29.56
C TRP A 13 4.48 32.45 29.50
N MET A 14 3.28 32.52 30.11
CA MET A 14 2.32 31.41 30.08
C MET A 14 1.74 31.17 28.67
N LEU A 15 1.57 32.22 27.86
CA LEU A 15 1.07 32.10 26.48
C LEU A 15 2.09 31.45 25.54
N VAL A 16 3.37 31.81 25.67
CA VAL A 16 4.45 31.25 24.83
C VAL A 16 4.69 29.76 25.16
N ALA A 17 4.70 29.39 26.44
CA ALA A 17 4.86 28.00 26.85
C ALA A 17 3.69 27.10 26.41
N GLY A 18 2.45 27.61 26.48
CA GLY A 18 1.26 26.90 26.01
C GLY A 18 1.24 26.70 24.49
N LEU A 19 1.64 27.72 23.71
CA LEU A 19 1.76 27.63 22.26
C LEU A 19 2.85 26.63 21.83
N SER A 20 4.01 26.62 22.49
CA SER A 20 5.08 25.65 22.19
C SER A 20 4.68 24.21 22.49
N ALA A 21 3.99 23.95 23.60
CA ALA A 21 3.50 22.61 23.95
C ALA A 21 2.45 22.08 22.96
N ILE A 22 1.57 22.96 22.46
CA ILE A 22 0.56 22.61 21.44
C ILE A 22 1.23 22.29 20.10
N VAL A 23 2.21 23.09 19.66
CA VAL A 23 2.93 22.85 18.39
C VAL A 23 3.73 21.54 18.43
N LEU A 24 4.42 21.23 19.54
CA LEU A 24 5.12 19.96 19.74
C LEU A 24 4.16 18.75 19.79
N GLY A 25 3.00 18.90 20.42
CA GLY A 25 1.97 17.86 20.45
C GLY A 25 1.38 17.57 19.07
N VAL A 26 1.06 18.60 18.29
CA VAL A 26 0.52 18.47 16.93
C VAL A 26 1.53 17.82 15.97
N LEU A 27 2.80 18.24 16.02
CA LEU A 27 3.86 17.65 15.19
C LEU A 27 4.08 16.16 15.51
N SER A 28 4.02 15.78 16.78
CA SER A 28 4.17 14.38 17.21
C SER A 28 3.03 13.51 16.70
N VAL A 29 1.79 13.98 16.77
CA VAL A 29 0.60 13.27 16.27
C VAL A 29 0.67 13.08 14.75
N VAL A 30 1.01 14.12 13.97
CA VAL A 30 1.11 14.04 12.51
C VAL A 30 2.23 13.09 12.07
N ALA A 31 3.39 13.12 12.73
CA ALA A 31 4.48 12.18 12.44
C ALA A 31 4.09 10.72 12.73
N GLN A 32 3.35 10.47 13.81
CA GLN A 32 2.87 9.12 14.16
C GLN A 32 1.85 8.60 13.15
N GLN A 33 0.99 9.46 12.60
CA GLN A 33 0.02 9.06 11.57
C GLN A 33 0.68 8.72 10.23
N ASN A 34 1.75 9.41 9.84
CA ASN A 34 2.51 9.08 8.62
C ASN A 34 3.22 7.72 8.73
N LEU A 35 3.76 7.37 9.89
CA LEU A 35 4.39 6.06 10.11
C LEU A 35 3.36 4.92 10.13
N ALA A 36 2.15 5.17 10.64
CA ALA A 36 1.09 4.16 10.70
C ALA A 36 0.61 3.72 9.29
N HIS A 37 0.69 4.58 8.28
CA HIS A 37 0.28 4.25 6.91
C HIS A 37 1.41 3.71 6.03
N THR A 38 2.64 3.64 6.53
CA THR A 38 3.77 3.15 5.73
C THR A 38 3.75 1.62 5.64
N ILE A 39 3.71 1.10 4.41
CA ILE A 39 3.84 -0.33 4.13
C ILE A 39 5.27 -0.64 3.77
N ARG A 40 5.86 -1.62 4.46
CA ARG A 40 7.25 -2.01 4.24
C ARG A 40 7.38 -2.82 2.96
N TYR A 41 8.53 -2.68 2.30
CA TYR A 41 8.92 -3.54 1.20
C TYR A 41 8.96 -5.03 1.64
N PRO A 42 8.34 -5.96 0.90
CA PRO A 42 8.17 -7.35 1.30
C PRO A 42 9.44 -8.16 0.99
N LYS A 43 10.49 -8.00 1.81
CA LYS A 43 11.75 -8.73 1.59
C LYS A 43 11.52 -10.24 1.55
N GLY A 44 12.13 -10.92 0.58
CA GLY A 44 12.05 -12.38 0.42
C GLY A 44 10.79 -12.90 -0.27
N TYR A 45 9.89 -12.03 -0.76
CA TYR A 45 8.62 -12.47 -1.36
C TYR A 45 8.75 -13.43 -2.54
N ARG A 46 9.89 -13.41 -3.26
CA ARG A 46 10.14 -14.33 -4.39
C ARG A 46 10.22 -15.81 -3.95
N SER A 47 10.46 -16.07 -2.67
CA SER A 47 10.42 -17.42 -2.09
C SER A 47 9.04 -17.79 -1.52
N TRP A 48 8.06 -16.88 -1.58
CA TRP A 48 6.69 -17.18 -1.15
C TRP A 48 5.95 -18.00 -2.20
N THR A 49 4.73 -18.41 -1.88
CA THR A 49 3.90 -19.15 -2.81
C THR A 49 3.60 -18.28 -4.04
N HIS A 50 4.06 -18.71 -5.21
CA HIS A 50 3.63 -18.15 -6.49
C HIS A 50 2.19 -18.62 -6.75
N VAL A 51 1.27 -17.67 -6.86
CA VAL A 51 -0.17 -17.94 -7.00
C VAL A 51 -0.54 -18.06 -8.47
N LYS A 52 -0.11 -17.10 -9.29
CA LYS A 52 -0.42 -17.06 -10.71
C LYS A 52 0.50 -16.13 -11.48
N THR A 53 0.45 -16.29 -12.80
CA THR A 53 1.03 -15.36 -13.77
C THR A 53 -0.08 -14.89 -14.71
N ALA A 54 0.01 -13.65 -15.20
CA ALA A 54 -0.72 -13.23 -16.38
C ALA A 54 0.14 -12.30 -17.23
N ILE A 55 -0.16 -12.26 -18.53
CA ILE A 55 0.47 -11.34 -19.49
C ILE A 55 -0.65 -10.48 -20.07
N LEU A 56 -0.48 -9.16 -20.01
CA LEU A 56 -1.37 -8.22 -20.69
C LEU A 56 -0.69 -7.72 -21.96
N HIS A 57 -1.37 -7.91 -23.09
CA HIS A 57 -0.93 -7.48 -24.42
C HIS A 57 -1.62 -6.16 -24.84
N PRO A 58 -1.07 -5.45 -25.85
CA PRO A 58 -1.74 -4.29 -26.44
C PRO A 58 -3.19 -4.63 -26.82
N GLY A 59 -4.11 -3.71 -26.52
CA GLY A 59 -5.55 -3.90 -26.71
C GLY A 59 -6.30 -4.31 -25.43
N HIS A 60 -5.60 -4.77 -24.38
CA HIS A 60 -6.24 -4.96 -23.07
C HIS A 60 -6.53 -3.59 -22.41
N PRO A 61 -7.69 -3.36 -21.78
CA PRO A 61 -8.05 -2.06 -21.17
C PRO A 61 -7.04 -1.54 -20.14
N LEU A 62 -6.38 -2.45 -19.43
CA LEU A 62 -5.35 -2.13 -18.42
C LEU A 62 -3.91 -2.13 -18.98
N TYR A 63 -3.70 -2.20 -20.29
CA TYR A 63 -2.35 -2.35 -20.86
C TYR A 63 -1.44 -1.14 -20.56
N ASN A 64 -1.97 0.08 -20.59
CA ASN A 64 -1.15 1.27 -20.36
C ASN A 64 -0.56 1.30 -18.94
N ASP A 65 -1.32 0.83 -17.95
CA ASP A 65 -0.91 0.82 -16.55
C ASP A 65 -0.15 -0.47 -16.18
N PHE A 66 -0.66 -1.62 -16.63
CA PHE A 66 -0.23 -2.95 -16.19
C PHE A 66 0.22 -3.89 -17.34
N GLY A 67 0.47 -3.35 -18.52
CA GLY A 67 0.99 -4.09 -19.69
C GLY A 67 2.33 -4.74 -19.39
N GLY A 68 2.51 -5.97 -19.86
CA GLY A 68 3.67 -6.82 -19.57
C GLY A 68 3.28 -8.12 -18.87
N ILE A 69 4.27 -8.79 -18.28
CA ILE A 69 4.10 -10.04 -17.52
C ILE A 69 4.05 -9.69 -16.03
N HIS A 70 3.08 -10.22 -15.31
CA HIS A 70 3.01 -10.06 -13.87
C HIS A 70 2.84 -11.39 -13.14
N HIS A 71 3.56 -11.50 -12.04
CA HIS A 71 3.51 -12.62 -11.12
C HIS A 71 2.89 -12.18 -9.81
N VAL A 72 1.98 -13.00 -9.29
CA VAL A 72 1.37 -12.78 -7.98
C VAL A 72 1.96 -13.77 -6.99
N TYR A 73 2.48 -13.25 -5.88
CA TYR A 73 3.00 -14.03 -4.76
C TYR A 73 2.15 -13.79 -3.53
N ALA A 74 1.98 -14.82 -2.71
CA ALA A 74 1.23 -14.75 -1.46
C ALA A 74 2.08 -15.33 -0.33
N ASN A 75 2.18 -14.60 0.78
CA ASN A 75 2.75 -15.18 2.00
C ASN A 75 1.90 -16.34 2.51
N ASP A 76 2.42 -17.15 3.43
CA ASP A 76 1.75 -18.37 3.89
C ASP A 76 0.30 -18.15 4.38
N LYS A 77 0.02 -17.00 5.01
CA LYS A 77 -1.33 -16.63 5.45
C LYS A 77 -2.27 -16.41 4.27
N ALA A 78 -1.85 -15.59 3.30
CA ALA A 78 -2.64 -15.33 2.10
C ALA A 78 -2.79 -16.58 1.22
N ALA A 79 -1.73 -17.38 1.08
CA ALA A 79 -1.75 -18.62 0.31
C ALA A 79 -2.75 -19.63 0.88
N ARG A 80 -2.73 -19.86 2.20
CA ARG A 80 -3.73 -20.73 2.87
C ARG A 80 -5.15 -20.21 2.70
N ALA A 81 -5.37 -18.90 2.82
CA ALA A 81 -6.68 -18.31 2.61
C ALA A 81 -7.19 -18.52 1.18
N LEU A 82 -6.32 -18.35 0.18
CA LEU A 82 -6.63 -18.65 -1.23
C LEU A 82 -6.97 -20.12 -1.44
N GLN A 83 -6.14 -21.03 -0.93
CA GLN A 83 -6.34 -22.49 -1.02
C GLN A 83 -7.67 -22.94 -0.44
N GLN A 84 -8.11 -22.30 0.64
CA GLN A 84 -9.38 -22.59 1.32
C GLN A 84 -10.58 -21.86 0.71
N ASN A 85 -10.37 -21.07 -0.36
CA ASN A 85 -11.37 -20.16 -0.93
C ASN A 85 -12.06 -19.32 0.16
N ALA A 86 -11.25 -18.78 1.09
CA ALA A 86 -11.75 -18.07 2.25
C ALA A 86 -12.48 -16.78 1.83
N LYS A 87 -13.62 -16.50 2.46
CA LYS A 87 -14.40 -15.27 2.23
C LYS A 87 -13.67 -14.01 2.72
N LYS A 88 -12.73 -14.15 3.65
CA LYS A 88 -11.90 -13.07 4.20
C LYS A 88 -10.48 -13.56 4.44
N PHE A 89 -9.52 -12.69 4.20
CA PHE A 89 -8.13 -12.93 4.51
C PHE A 89 -7.83 -12.54 5.97
N PRO A 90 -7.03 -13.34 6.70
CA PRO A 90 -6.62 -12.99 8.06
C PRO A 90 -5.64 -11.82 8.06
N ASP A 91 -5.62 -11.04 9.14
CA ASP A 91 -4.63 -9.97 9.34
C ASP A 91 -3.18 -10.51 9.25
N GLY A 92 -2.34 -9.72 8.60
CA GLY A 92 -0.97 -10.09 8.21
C GLY A 92 -0.89 -10.91 6.91
N SER A 93 -2.00 -11.12 6.21
CA SER A 93 -1.96 -11.60 4.82
C SER A 93 -1.28 -10.57 3.93
N ILE A 94 -0.38 -11.03 3.06
CA ILE A 94 0.33 -10.15 2.11
C ILE A 94 0.29 -10.80 0.73
N LEU A 95 -0.13 -10.02 -0.26
CA LEU A 95 0.03 -10.35 -1.66
C LEU A 95 0.96 -9.34 -2.34
N VAL A 96 1.79 -9.84 -3.24
CA VAL A 96 2.73 -9.05 -4.05
C VAL A 96 2.38 -9.25 -5.51
N PHE A 97 2.22 -8.15 -6.23
CA PHE A 97 2.08 -8.09 -7.68
C PHE A 97 3.38 -7.55 -8.26
N ASP A 98 4.10 -8.41 -8.96
CA ASP A 98 5.41 -8.13 -9.53
C ASP A 98 5.29 -7.99 -11.05
N LEU A 99 5.32 -6.76 -11.57
CA LEU A 99 5.13 -6.47 -12.99
C LEU A 99 6.45 -6.17 -13.68
N LEU A 100 6.66 -6.86 -14.78
CA LEU A 100 7.83 -6.75 -15.64
C LEU A 100 7.40 -6.51 -17.09
N GLU A 101 8.32 -5.97 -17.88
CA GLU A 101 8.24 -6.03 -19.33
C GLU A 101 8.20 -7.50 -19.79
N ALA A 102 7.57 -7.75 -20.94
CA ALA A 102 7.47 -9.08 -21.53
C ALA A 102 7.98 -9.07 -22.98
N PRO A 103 9.29 -8.85 -23.21
CA PRO A 103 9.86 -8.88 -24.55
C PRO A 103 9.67 -10.26 -25.18
N THR A 104 9.46 -10.28 -26.49
CA THR A 104 9.34 -11.50 -27.28
C THR A 104 10.39 -11.49 -28.37
N GLU A 105 11.25 -12.50 -28.36
CA GLU A 105 12.29 -12.71 -29.36
C GLU A 105 12.28 -14.18 -29.77
N ASN A 106 12.46 -14.47 -31.05
CA ASN A 106 12.47 -15.84 -31.59
C ASN A 106 11.25 -16.68 -31.15
N ASN A 107 10.06 -16.07 -31.10
CA ASN A 107 8.81 -16.68 -30.63
C ASN A 107 8.81 -17.15 -29.17
N ALA A 108 9.77 -16.70 -28.35
CA ALA A 108 9.80 -16.92 -26.92
C ALA A 108 9.57 -15.59 -26.18
N THR A 109 8.62 -15.57 -25.26
CA THR A 109 8.39 -14.43 -24.37
C THR A 109 9.06 -14.69 -23.03
N GLY A 110 9.91 -13.77 -22.61
CA GLY A 110 10.61 -13.82 -21.34
C GLY A 110 10.26 -12.64 -20.43
N GLU A 111 10.87 -12.62 -19.25
CA GLU A 111 10.83 -11.44 -18.37
C GLU A 111 11.87 -10.40 -18.82
N GLY A 112 11.44 -9.14 -18.92
CA GLY A 112 12.31 -7.98 -19.13
C GLY A 112 12.54 -7.19 -17.85
N LYS A 113 12.71 -5.86 -17.97
CA LYS A 113 12.92 -5.02 -16.79
C LYS A 113 11.66 -4.98 -15.92
N ARG A 114 11.85 -4.92 -14.61
CA ARG A 114 10.76 -4.67 -13.67
C ARG A 114 10.23 -3.25 -13.83
N LYS A 115 8.91 -3.12 -13.96
CA LYS A 115 8.21 -1.84 -14.01
C LYS A 115 7.78 -1.39 -12.62
N VAL A 116 7.12 -2.27 -11.87
CA VAL A 116 6.61 -1.96 -10.53
C VAL A 116 6.51 -3.23 -9.68
N LEU A 117 6.72 -3.07 -8.38
CA LEU A 117 6.32 -4.06 -7.40
C LEU A 117 5.22 -3.46 -6.53
N ALA A 118 3.99 -3.96 -6.66
CA ALA A 118 2.86 -3.56 -5.83
C ALA A 118 2.60 -4.59 -4.74
N VAL A 119 2.10 -4.13 -3.59
CA VAL A 119 1.92 -4.91 -2.38
C VAL A 119 0.60 -4.52 -1.75
N MET A 120 -0.20 -5.52 -1.39
CA MET A 120 -1.36 -5.33 -0.53
C MET A 120 -1.21 -6.11 0.77
N VAL A 121 -1.52 -5.46 1.89
CA VAL A 121 -1.37 -6.01 3.25
C VAL A 121 -2.69 -5.94 4.00
N LYS A 122 -3.17 -7.07 4.51
CA LYS A 122 -4.35 -7.11 5.38
C LYS A 122 -3.96 -6.67 6.78
N ASP A 123 -4.55 -5.57 7.23
CA ASP A 123 -4.54 -5.11 8.62
C ASP A 123 -5.83 -4.34 8.87
N SER A 124 -6.82 -5.06 9.40
CA SER A 124 -8.19 -4.58 9.61
C SER A 124 -8.27 -3.34 10.52
N LYS A 125 -7.31 -3.18 11.43
CA LYS A 125 -7.27 -2.06 12.38
C LYS A 125 -6.58 -0.85 11.78
N ARG A 126 -5.47 -1.08 11.06
CA ARG A 126 -4.64 0.00 10.50
C ARG A 126 -5.24 0.61 9.24
N PHE A 127 -5.88 -0.20 8.39
CA PHE A 127 -6.35 0.22 7.07
C PHE A 127 -7.89 0.26 6.99
N ARG A 128 -8.54 0.82 8.01
CA ARG A 128 -10.02 0.87 8.10
C ARG A 128 -10.67 1.62 6.94
N GLU A 129 -10.00 2.63 6.41
CA GLU A 129 -10.52 3.48 5.32
C GLU A 129 -10.52 2.80 3.95
N THR A 130 -9.86 1.65 3.87
CA THR A 130 -9.71 0.81 2.67
C THR A 130 -10.07 -0.65 2.97
N ASP A 131 -11.10 -0.84 3.80
CA ASP A 131 -11.69 -2.13 4.17
C ASP A 131 -10.69 -3.18 4.69
N GLY A 132 -9.69 -2.69 5.44
CA GLY A 132 -8.66 -3.48 6.08
C GLY A 132 -7.49 -3.84 5.17
N TRP A 133 -7.39 -3.26 3.97
CA TRP A 133 -6.27 -3.48 3.05
C TRP A 133 -5.45 -2.24 2.83
N GLY A 134 -4.16 -2.30 3.13
CA GLY A 134 -3.21 -1.26 2.76
C GLY A 134 -2.56 -1.60 1.42
N TYR A 135 -2.27 -0.57 0.63
CA TYR A 135 -1.68 -0.69 -0.70
C TYR A 135 -0.40 0.14 -0.81
N ALA A 136 0.66 -0.45 -1.34
CA ALA A 136 1.86 0.27 -1.72
C ALA A 136 2.38 -0.22 -3.06
N ALA A 137 3.09 0.64 -3.77
CA ALA A 137 3.79 0.28 -4.98
C ALA A 137 5.18 0.90 -4.99
N PHE A 138 6.15 0.15 -5.50
CA PHE A 138 7.56 0.51 -5.54
C PHE A 138 8.00 0.57 -7.00
N ALA A 139 8.37 1.77 -7.47
CA ALA A 139 8.81 1.97 -8.84
C ALA A 139 10.06 1.12 -9.13
N GLU A 140 10.05 0.38 -10.23
CA GLU A 140 11.13 -0.53 -10.64
C GLU A 140 11.45 -1.61 -9.57
N GLY A 141 10.57 -1.80 -8.58
CA GLY A 141 10.80 -2.63 -7.41
C GLY A 141 11.85 -2.10 -6.42
N ASN A 142 12.18 -0.81 -6.49
CA ASN A 142 13.13 -0.16 -5.59
C ASN A 142 12.48 0.14 -4.21
N PRO A 143 12.98 -0.45 -3.10
CA PRO A 143 12.41 -0.25 -1.77
C PRO A 143 12.36 1.20 -1.27
N GLN A 144 13.18 2.09 -1.84
CA GLN A 144 13.27 3.50 -1.50
C GLN A 144 12.35 4.38 -2.36
N LYS A 145 11.71 3.84 -3.39
CA LYS A 145 10.82 4.57 -4.32
C LYS A 145 9.36 4.11 -4.19
N GLN A 146 8.76 4.30 -3.01
CA GLN A 146 7.32 4.07 -2.86
C GLN A 146 6.54 5.20 -3.53
N ILE A 147 5.56 4.87 -4.37
CA ILE A 147 4.85 5.84 -5.24
C ILE A 147 3.35 6.02 -4.93
N VAL A 148 2.78 5.21 -4.04
CA VAL A 148 1.37 5.36 -3.62
C VAL A 148 1.28 6.38 -2.50
N THR A 149 0.56 7.48 -2.74
CA THR A 149 0.30 8.55 -1.76
C THR A 149 -1.14 8.53 -1.23
N ASP A 150 -2.12 8.13 -2.05
CA ASP A 150 -3.51 7.88 -1.67
C ASP A 150 -3.90 6.45 -2.05
N MET A 151 -3.97 5.57 -1.05
CA MET A 151 -4.31 4.15 -1.25
C MET A 151 -5.74 3.95 -1.77
N LYS A 152 -6.66 4.83 -1.41
CA LYS A 152 -8.08 4.67 -1.73
C LYS A 152 -8.30 4.89 -3.22
N THR A 153 -7.84 6.02 -3.72
CA THR A 153 -7.99 6.40 -5.13
C THR A 153 -7.08 5.57 -6.03
N ALA A 154 -5.83 5.36 -5.63
CA ALA A 154 -4.85 4.68 -6.49
C ALA A 154 -5.08 3.17 -6.62
N CYS A 155 -5.67 2.52 -5.61
CA CYS A 155 -5.74 1.06 -5.58
C CYS A 155 -7.11 0.54 -5.13
N HIS A 156 -7.57 0.96 -3.95
CA HIS A 156 -8.70 0.32 -3.30
C HIS A 156 -10.01 0.41 -4.10
N ASN A 157 -10.30 1.55 -4.72
CA ASN A 157 -11.51 1.72 -5.53
C ASN A 157 -11.60 0.72 -6.70
N CYS A 158 -10.47 0.41 -7.35
CA CYS A 158 -10.42 -0.63 -8.38
C CYS A 158 -10.65 -2.02 -7.77
N HIS A 159 -10.02 -2.29 -6.63
CA HIS A 159 -10.19 -3.54 -5.89
C HIS A 159 -11.57 -3.74 -5.26
N ALA A 160 -12.37 -2.67 -5.09
CA ALA A 160 -13.74 -2.74 -4.58
C ALA A 160 -14.66 -3.59 -5.47
N GLY A 161 -14.36 -3.74 -6.76
CA GLY A 161 -15.05 -4.69 -7.64
C GLY A 161 -14.95 -6.16 -7.17
N GLN A 162 -13.97 -6.46 -6.31
CA GLN A 162 -13.76 -7.78 -5.69
C GLN A 162 -14.16 -7.81 -4.21
N ALA A 163 -15.01 -6.91 -3.73
CA ALA A 163 -15.45 -6.88 -2.33
C ALA A 163 -16.00 -8.25 -1.84
N HIS A 164 -16.69 -8.99 -2.70
CA HIS A 164 -17.22 -10.33 -2.42
C HIS A 164 -16.14 -11.40 -2.17
N ARG A 165 -14.88 -11.12 -2.53
CA ARG A 165 -13.70 -11.97 -2.34
C ARG A 165 -12.62 -11.24 -1.53
N ASP A 166 -13.07 -10.37 -0.62
CA ASP A 166 -12.22 -9.56 0.24
C ASP A 166 -11.15 -8.79 -0.55
N TYR A 167 -11.58 -8.17 -1.66
CA TYR A 167 -10.80 -7.22 -2.47
C TYR A 167 -9.61 -7.85 -3.21
N VAL A 168 -9.55 -9.19 -3.33
CA VAL A 168 -8.47 -9.92 -4.02
C VAL A 168 -8.98 -10.53 -5.33
N PHE A 169 -8.37 -10.15 -6.46
CA PHE A 169 -8.70 -10.71 -7.78
C PHE A 169 -8.17 -12.15 -7.96
N SER A 170 -6.98 -12.45 -7.43
CA SER A 170 -6.32 -13.74 -7.64
C SER A 170 -7.10 -14.88 -6.99
N GLU A 171 -7.16 -16.02 -7.66
CA GLU A 171 -7.80 -17.23 -7.16
C GLU A 171 -6.76 -18.35 -7.07
N TRP A 172 -7.01 -19.32 -6.19
CA TRP A 172 -6.16 -20.50 -6.11
C TRP A 172 -6.40 -21.42 -7.32
N ARG A 173 -5.31 -21.83 -7.95
CA ARG A 173 -5.28 -22.94 -8.90
C ARG A 173 -4.73 -24.16 -8.14
N PRO A 174 -5.48 -25.28 -8.04
CA PRO A 174 -4.96 -26.51 -7.47
C PRO A 174 -3.88 -27.15 -8.34
#